data_AF-A0AAU3UPA8-F1
#
_entry.id   AF-A0AAU3UPA8-F1
#
_cell.length_a   1.000
_cell.length_b   1.000
_cell.length_c   1.000
_cell.angle_alpha   90.00
_cell.angle_beta   90.00
_cell.angle_gamma   90.00
#
_symmetry.space_group_name_H-M   'P 1'
#
loop_
_entity.id
_entity.type
_entity.pdbx_description
1 polymer ?
#
loop_
_entity_poly.entity_id
_entity_poly.type
_entity_poly.pdbx_seq_one_letter_code
_entity_poly.pdbx_strand_id
1 'polypeptide(L)' 'MIDTMSREEYQQAAHFGTAGPAARLDEQVVTTWRREADGWSGKHWLYSPTDDGIWALRPLNVTNRKRT' A
#
# COMPACT_ATOMS: atom_id res chain seq x y z
N MET A 1 5.81 10.52 3.95
CA MET A 1 5.20 9.68 5.01
C MET A 1 4.43 8.57 4.32
N ILE A 2 4.59 7.32 4.76
CA ILE A 2 3.94 6.17 4.10
C ILE A 2 2.58 5.91 4.74
N ASP A 3 1.56 5.80 3.91
CA ASP A 3 0.21 5.51 4.37
C ASP A 3 0.20 4.18 5.12
N THR A 4 -0.53 4.18 6.22
CA THR A 4 -0.67 3.02 7.09
C THR A 4 -2.13 2.73 7.30
N MET A 5 -2.51 1.48 7.07
CA MET A 5 -3.89 0.99 7.14
C MET A 5 -3.98 -0.18 8.12
N SER A 6 -5.13 -0.36 8.76
CA SER A 6 -5.36 -1.55 9.57
C SER A 6 -5.47 -2.81 8.70
N ARG A 7 -5.23 -3.98 9.30
CA ARG A 7 -5.39 -5.26 8.61
C ARG A 7 -6.81 -5.48 8.08
N GLU A 8 -7.83 -5.01 8.80
CA GLU A 8 -9.24 -5.16 8.45
C GLU A 8 -9.60 -4.30 7.23
N GLU A 9 -9.21 -3.02 7.23
CA GLU A 9 -9.35 -2.13 6.07
C GLU A 9 -8.58 -2.63 4.84
N TYR A 10 -7.36 -3.16 5.03
CA TYR A 10 -6.57 -3.74 3.94
C TYR A 10 -7.30 -4.93 3.31
N GLN A 11 -7.90 -5.81 4.13
CA GLN A 11 -8.66 -6.95 3.62
C GLN A 11 -9.88 -6.50 2.80
N GLN A 12 -10.58 -5.45 3.27
CA GLN A 12 -11.69 -4.88 2.53
C GLN A 12 -11.24 -4.26 1.20
N ALA A 13 -10.18 -3.45 1.20
CA ALA A 13 -9.62 -2.87 -0.02
C ALA A 13 -9.12 -3.95 -0.99
N ALA A 14 -8.44 -4.98 -0.50
CA ALA A 14 -7.98 -6.11 -1.30
C ALA A 14 -9.14 -6.92 -1.89
N HIS A 15 -10.26 -7.06 -1.17
CA HIS A 15 -11.48 -7.71 -1.68
C HIS A 15 -12.05 -6.97 -2.90
N PHE A 16 -12.01 -5.63 -2.89
CA PHE A 16 -12.44 -4.80 -4.02
C PHE A 16 -11.33 -4.56 -5.06
N GLY A 17 -10.15 -5.18 -4.90
CA GLY A 17 -9.04 -5.04 -5.83
C GLY A 17 -8.31 -3.69 -5.77
N THR A 18 -8.57 -2.86 -4.75
CA THR A 18 -7.92 -1.56 -4.56
C THR A 18 -6.69 -1.63 -3.65
N ALA A 19 -6.33 -2.81 -3.15
CA ALA A 19 -5.07 -3.05 -2.45
C ALA A 19 -4.53 -4.44 -2.74
N GLY A 20 -3.24 -4.66 -2.49
CA GLY A 20 -2.66 -5.99 -2.66
C GLY A 20 -1.19 -6.12 -2.28
N PRO A 21 -0.62 -7.33 -2.46
CA PRO A 21 0.78 -7.58 -2.21
C PRO A 21 1.66 -6.92 -3.26
N ALA A 22 2.75 -6.30 -2.83
CA ALA A 22 3.76 -5.69 -3.70
C ALA A 22 4.39 -6.68 -4.69
N ALA A 23 4.40 -7.98 -4.35
CA ALA A 23 4.86 -9.05 -5.23
C ALA A 23 4.05 -9.22 -6.53
N ARG A 24 2.89 -8.55 -6.67
CA ARG A 24 2.10 -8.52 -7.92
C ARG A 24 2.45 -7.33 -8.82
N LEU A 25 3.30 -6.41 -8.35
CA LEU A 25 3.78 -5.29 -9.15
C LEU A 25 5.07 -5.66 -9.88
N ASP A 26 5.41 -4.86 -10.89
CA ASP A 26 6.71 -4.95 -11.55
C ASP A 26 7.85 -4.66 -10.54
N GLU A 27 8.95 -5.39 -10.65
CA GLU A 27 10.13 -5.23 -9.82
C GLU A 27 10.69 -3.79 -9.90
N GLN A 28 10.60 -3.15 -11.06
CA GLN A 28 11.03 -1.75 -11.23
C GLN A 28 10.24 -0.79 -10.34
N VAL A 29 8.93 -1.00 -10.20
CA VAL A 29 8.06 -0.18 -9.34
C VAL A 29 8.43 -0.38 -7.87
N VAL A 30 8.58 -1.64 -7.44
CA VAL A 30 8.96 -1.97 -6.07
C VAL A 30 10.34 -1.42 -5.72
N THR A 31 11.30 -1.50 -6.64
CA THR A 31 12.67 -0.98 -6.46
C THR A 31 12.66 0.54 -6.33
N THR A 32 11.89 1.23 -7.17
CA THR A 32 11.72 2.68 -7.10
C THR A 32 11.15 3.11 -5.76
N TRP A 33 10.07 2.47 -5.31
CA TRP A 33 9.47 2.76 -4.01
C TRP A 33 10.40 2.44 -2.84
N ARG A 34 11.20 1.37 -2.89
CA ARG A 34 12.19 1.10 -1.84
C ARG A 34 13.24 2.20 -1.71
N ARG A 35 13.58 2.88 -2.80
CA ARG A 35 14.54 3.99 -2.80
C ARG A 35 13.92 5.31 -2.32
N GLU A 36 12.66 5.55 -2.67
CA GLU A 36 12.04 6.88 -2.54
C GLU A 36 11.06 6.96 -1.35
N ALA A 37 10.50 5.84 -0.93
CA ALA A 37 9.43 5.75 0.04
C ALA A 37 9.96 5.25 1.41
N ASP A 38 10.72 6.12 2.09
CA ASP A 38 11.34 5.78 3.37
C ASP A 38 10.30 5.35 4.42
N GLY A 39 10.60 4.26 5.14
CA GLY A 39 9.68 3.62 6.09
C GLY A 39 8.64 2.67 5.49
N TRP A 40 8.63 2.44 4.17
CA TRP A 40 7.77 1.42 3.57
C TRP A 40 8.31 0.01 3.82
N SER A 41 7.44 -0.90 4.25
CA SER A 41 7.81 -2.29 4.54
C SER A 41 8.09 -3.15 3.31
N GLY A 42 7.82 -2.64 2.10
CA GLY A 42 8.03 -3.36 0.84
C GLY A 42 6.98 -4.45 0.55
N LYS A 43 5.86 -4.47 1.28
CA LYS A 43 4.93 -5.62 1.28
C LYS A 43 3.59 -5.38 0.58
N HIS A 44 3.04 -4.17 0.65
CA HIS A 44 1.69 -3.90 0.18
C HIS A 44 1.60 -2.60 -0.62
N TRP A 45 0.59 -2.54 -1.49
CA TRP A 45 0.23 -1.37 -2.26
C TRP A 45 -1.25 -1.02 -2.06
N LEU A 46 -1.58 0.24 -2.32
CA LEU A 46 -2.93 0.77 -2.36
C LEU A 46 -3.16 1.48 -3.70
N TYR A 47 -4.38 1.39 -4.22
CA TYR A 47 -4.88 2.18 -5.33
C TYR A 47 -5.97 3.09 -4.79
N SER A 48 -5.68 4.39 -4.71
CA SER A 48 -6.56 5.39 -4.11
C SER A 48 -6.52 6.69 -4.90
N PRO A 49 -7.57 7.52 -4.82
CA PRO A 49 -7.52 8.86 -5.38
C PRO A 49 -6.45 9.69 -4.66
N THR A 50 -5.77 10.53 -5.43
CA THR A 50 -4.96 11.66 -4.96
C THR A 50 -5.87 12.86 -4.70
N ASP A 51 -5.31 13.91 -4.08
CA ASP A 51 -6.06 15.15 -3.80
C ASP A 51 -6.58 15.82 -5.08
N ASP A 52 -5.90 15.60 -6.20
CA ASP A 52 -6.31 16.09 -7.53
C ASP A 52 -7.35 15.17 -8.22
N GLY A 53 -7.87 14.16 -7.52
CA GLY A 53 -8.88 13.23 -8.03
C GLY A 53 -8.34 12.16 -8.99
N ILE A 54 -7.02 12.14 -9.24
CA ILE A 54 -6.37 11.12 -10.06
C ILE A 54 -6.15 9.88 -9.22
N TRP A 55 -6.51 8.70 -9.73
CA TRP A 55 -6.21 7.44 -9.06
C TRP A 55 -4.75 7.03 -9.26
N ALA A 56 -4.07 6.73 -8.16
CA ALA A 56 -2.66 6.38 -8.19
C ALA A 56 -2.37 5.13 -7.35
N LEU A 57 -1.38 4.37 -7.81
CA LEU A 57 -0.76 3.28 -7.06
C LEU A 57 0.24 3.87 -6.07
N ARG A 58 0.16 3.45 -4.80
CA ARG A 58 0.99 3.98 -3.72
C ARG A 58 1.51 2.87 -2.80
N PRO A 59 2.71 3.03 -2.20
CA PRO A 59 3.22 2.13 -1.18
C PRO A 59 2.36 2.21 0.09
N LEU A 60 1.98 1.05 0.63
CA LEU A 60 1.14 0.94 1.82
C LEU A 60 1.81 0.08 2.91
N ASN A 61 1.75 0.53 4.15
CA ASN A 61 2.02 -0.30 5.33
C ASN A 61 0.72 -0.80 5.95
N VAL A 62 0.73 -2.04 6.43
CA VAL A 62 -0.44 -2.65 7.09
C VAL A 62 -0.07 -2.94 8.54
N THR A 63 -0.82 -2.37 9.46
CA THR A 63 -0.68 -2.65 10.89
C THR A 63 -1.50 -3.86 11.28
N ASN A 64 -0.94 -4.72 12.11
CA ASN A 64 -1.73 -5.72 12.79
C ASN A 64 -2.56 -5.02 13.88
N ARG A 65 -3.78 -5.52 14.11
CA ARG A 65 -4.60 -5.10 15.25
C ARG A 65 -3.72 -5.17 16.50
N LYS A 66 -3.61 -4.05 17.24
CA LYS A 66 -2.96 -4.08 18.56
C LYS A 66 -3.65 -5.19 19.34
N ARG A 67 -2.88 -6.20 19.77
CA ARG A 67 -3.36 -7.17 20.77
C ARG A 67 -3.69 -6.36 22.01
N THR A 68 -4.97 -6.13 22.25
CA THR A 68 -5.52 -5.75 23.56
C THR A 68 -5.39 -6.90 24.53
#